data_AF-A0A4R1V0H7-F1
#
_entry.id   AF-A0A4R1V0H7-F1
#
_cell.length_a   1.000
_cell.length_b   1.000
_cell.length_c   1.000
_cell.angle_alpha   90.00
_cell.angle_beta   90.00
_cell.angle_gamma   90.00
#
_symmetry.space_group_name_H-M   'P 1'
#
loop_
_entity.id
_entity.type
_entity.pdbx_description
1 polymer ?
#
loop_
_entity_poly.entity_id
_entity_poly.type
_entity_poly.pdbx_seq_one_letter_code
_entity_poly.pdbx_strand_id
1 'polypeptide(L)'
;MAQAPNETPSSKTPLARPERFTVTPVPPLPDVGAAKSEEASTIYSHFRTGLSRHRTGLSEHRTDLSEYRTDLSRHRTDLSEDRTEMSTRRTGMSIQRTRMSADRTLMSEIRTSLSMIGFGFTIFQAFKRLADAGTISNSRAPGNFGGTLIVLGMLILVGGIWRHVQFANELRARRKEMIADGLLHGDSAYPVSITLIVAIGLMIVGLLALVSVVFDISAFG
;
A
#
# COMPACT_ATOMS: atom_id res chain seq x y z
N MET A 1 -13.28 7.61 23.94
CA MET A 1 -11.82 7.72 24.18
C MET A 1 -11.18 8.17 22.88
N ALA A 2 -10.92 9.47 22.76
CA ALA A 2 -10.36 10.09 21.57
C ALA A 2 -8.86 9.83 21.52
N GLN A 3 -8.39 9.26 20.43
CA GLN A 3 -6.98 8.95 20.20
C GLN A 3 -6.24 10.24 19.82
N ALA A 4 -5.22 10.58 20.60
CA ALA A 4 -4.40 11.77 20.42
C ALA A 4 -3.70 11.76 19.04
N PRO A 5 -3.45 12.94 18.43
CA PRO A 5 -2.76 13.02 17.15
C PRO A 5 -1.31 12.59 17.31
N ASN A 6 -0.91 11.67 16.44
CA ASN A 6 0.42 11.08 16.31
C ASN A 6 1.49 12.18 16.29
N GLU A 7 2.37 12.21 17.30
CA GLU A 7 3.52 13.10 17.35
C GLU A 7 4.40 12.84 16.10
N THR A 8 4.64 13.88 15.31
CA THR A 8 5.65 13.88 14.26
C THR A 8 7.03 13.59 14.87
N PRO A 9 7.75 12.52 14.49
CA PRO A 9 9.10 12.30 14.99
C PRO A 9 10.08 13.13 14.16
N SER A 10 10.10 14.46 14.35
CA SER A 10 11.10 15.29 13.69
C SER A 10 11.44 16.55 14.47
N SER A 11 12.04 16.34 15.64
CA SER A 11 12.92 17.32 16.27
C SER A 11 14.10 16.63 16.97
N LYS A 12 14.57 15.50 16.44
CA LYS A 12 15.85 14.92 16.89
C LYS A 12 16.97 15.86 16.44
N THR A 13 17.58 16.59 17.40
CA THR A 13 18.74 17.46 17.20
C THR A 13 19.77 16.76 16.29
N PRO A 14 20.33 17.45 15.28
CA PRO A 14 21.32 16.84 14.40
C PRO A 14 22.49 16.27 15.22
N LEU A 15 22.84 15.00 14.99
CA LEU A 15 23.98 14.35 15.64
C LEU A 15 25.27 15.07 15.25
N ALA A 16 25.76 15.95 16.13
CA ALA A 16 27.01 16.67 15.92
C ALA A 16 28.19 15.75 16.20
N ARG A 17 29.13 15.67 15.24
CA ARG A 17 30.37 14.94 15.46
C ARG A 17 31.20 15.66 16.52
N PRO A 18 31.78 14.95 17.51
CA PRO A 18 32.73 15.58 18.44
C PRO A 18 33.90 16.19 17.68
N GLU A 19 34.44 17.30 18.18
CA GLU A 19 35.57 17.97 17.54
C GLU A 19 36.77 17.03 17.42
N ARG A 20 37.50 17.15 16.31
CA ARG A 20 38.64 16.28 16.05
C ARG A 20 39.77 16.63 17.03
N PHE A 21 40.15 15.68 17.87
CA PHE A 21 41.32 15.86 18.74
C PHE A 21 42.59 16.01 17.89
N THR A 22 43.33 17.09 18.08
CA THR A 22 44.62 17.31 17.46
C THR A 22 45.66 16.46 18.20
N VAL A 23 46.16 15.41 17.54
CA VAL A 23 47.20 14.56 18.11
C VAL A 23 48.50 15.37 18.15
N THR A 24 48.84 15.89 19.32
CA THR A 24 50.15 16.49 19.55
C THR A 24 51.21 15.38 19.67
N PRO A 25 52.41 15.56 19.08
CA PRO A 25 53.47 14.57 19.23
C PRO A 25 53.89 14.47 20.69
N VAL A 26 54.27 13.26 21.11
CA VAL A 26 54.77 13.02 22.48
C VAL A 26 56.02 13.89 22.69
N PRO A 27 56.11 14.67 23.80
CA PRO A 27 57.27 15.49 24.04
C PRO A 27 58.53 14.63 24.18
N PRO A 28 59.70 15.10 23.70
CA PRO A 28 60.95 14.37 23.86
C PRO A 28 61.28 14.15 25.34
N LEU A 29 61.98 13.06 25.65
CA LEU A 29 62.42 12.76 27.01
C LEU A 29 63.27 13.92 27.56
N PRO A 30 63.07 14.32 28.84
CA PRO A 30 63.91 15.34 29.45
C PRO A 30 65.36 14.85 29.54
N ASP A 31 66.31 15.65 29.07
CA ASP A 31 67.74 15.42 29.28
C ASP A 31 68.14 15.93 30.68
N VAL A 32 68.47 15.00 31.58
CA VAL A 32 68.81 15.30 32.98
C VAL A 32 70.30 15.13 33.27
N GLY A 33 71.15 14.97 32.25
CA GLY A 33 72.56 14.59 32.41
C GLY A 33 73.43 15.55 33.23
N ALA A 34 72.98 16.80 33.45
CA ALA A 34 73.71 17.84 34.19
C ALA A 34 72.99 18.35 35.47
N ALA A 35 71.84 17.79 35.84
CA ALA A 35 71.03 18.26 36.97
C ALA A 35 71.33 17.50 38.28
N LYS A 36 71.10 18.12 39.44
CA LYS A 36 71.22 17.43 40.75
C LYS A 36 70.15 16.33 40.85
N SER A 37 70.43 15.25 41.59
CA SER A 37 69.52 14.09 41.72
C SER A 37 68.08 14.46 42.12
N GLU A 38 67.91 15.47 42.97
CA GLU A 38 66.59 15.94 43.42
C GLU A 38 65.83 16.71 42.31
N GLU A 39 66.55 17.53 41.54
CA GLU A 39 66.00 18.30 40.41
C GLU A 39 65.58 17.37 39.28
N ALA A 40 66.38 16.33 38.99
CA ALA A 40 66.05 15.31 38.00
C ALA A 40 64.76 14.55 38.36
N SER A 41 64.56 14.21 39.65
CA SER A 41 63.36 13.51 40.11
C SER A 41 62.08 14.34 39.92
N THR A 42 62.17 15.65 40.16
CA THR A 42 61.06 16.60 40.02
C THR A 42 60.68 16.77 38.55
N ILE A 43 61.68 16.90 37.67
CA ILE A 43 61.49 16.98 36.21
C ILE A 43 60.78 15.73 35.66
N TYR A 44 61.22 14.52 36.06
CA TYR A 44 60.56 13.29 35.64
C TYR A 44 59.13 13.15 36.19
N SER A 45 58.88 13.60 37.42
CA SER A 45 57.53 13.60 38.02
C SER A 45 56.56 14.48 37.24
N HIS A 46 56.99 15.69 36.86
CA HIS A 46 56.20 16.59 36.02
C HIS A 46 55.98 16.01 34.62
N PHE A 47 57.01 15.41 34.01
CA PHE A 47 56.90 14.76 32.69
C PHE A 47 55.91 13.58 32.72
N ARG A 48 55.98 12.72 33.74
CA ARG A 48 55.04 11.60 33.94
C ARG A 48 53.61 12.10 34.13
N THR A 49 53.43 13.18 34.89
CA THR A 49 52.10 13.80 35.11
C THR A 49 51.54 14.37 33.80
N GLY A 50 52.38 15.01 32.99
CA GLY A 50 52.03 15.52 31.66
C GLY A 50 51.57 14.41 30.71
N LEU A 51 52.34 13.31 30.64
CA LEU A 51 51.96 12.12 29.86
C LEU A 51 50.66 11.47 30.36
N SER A 52 50.44 11.42 31.68
CA SER A 52 49.20 10.89 32.25
C SER A 52 47.99 11.70 31.81
N ARG A 53 48.08 13.04 31.87
CA ARG A 53 47.02 13.95 31.38
C ARG A 53 46.78 13.80 29.88
N HIS A 54 47.84 13.62 29.09
CA HIS A 54 47.71 13.38 27.66
C HIS A 54 46.98 12.05 27.37
N ARG A 55 47.30 10.99 28.12
CA ARG A 55 46.63 9.69 28.00
C ARG A 55 45.16 9.75 28.40
N THR A 56 44.80 10.50 29.45
CA THR A 56 43.38 10.66 29.85
C THR A 56 42.60 11.41 28.77
N GLY A 57 43.12 12.52 28.24
CA GLY A 57 42.44 13.26 27.15
C GLY A 57 42.25 12.43 25.87
N LEU A 58 43.24 11.62 25.49
CA LEU A 58 43.08 10.67 24.38
C LEU A 58 42.05 9.57 24.67
N SER A 59 41.89 9.16 25.93
CA SER A 59 40.93 8.13 26.34
C SER A 59 39.50 8.68 26.38
N GLU A 60 39.32 9.92 26.86
CA GLU A 60 38.05 10.66 26.78
C GLU A 60 37.63 10.82 25.32
N HIS A 61 38.52 11.30 24.45
CA HIS A 61 38.20 11.44 23.03
C HIS A 61 37.82 10.11 22.35
N ARG A 62 38.46 9.00 22.72
CA ARG A 62 38.07 7.66 22.24
C ARG A 62 36.69 7.24 22.72
N THR A 63 36.31 7.64 23.93
CA THR A 63 34.99 7.37 24.50
C THR A 63 33.92 8.17 23.77
N ASP A 64 34.12 9.48 23.59
CA ASP A 64 33.20 10.36 22.84
C ASP A 64 32.95 9.86 21.40
N LEU A 65 34.02 9.41 20.72
CA LEU A 65 33.92 8.87 19.36
C LEU A 65 33.15 7.54 19.36
N SER A 66 33.30 6.72 20.41
CA SER A 66 32.58 5.45 20.54
C SER A 66 31.09 5.65 20.82
N GLU A 67 30.73 6.63 21.66
CA GLU A 67 29.36 7.04 21.89
C GLU A 67 28.72 7.58 20.60
N TYR A 68 29.40 8.52 19.92
CA TYR A 68 28.95 9.07 18.64
C TYR A 68 28.69 7.97 17.58
N ARG A 69 29.55 6.95 17.51
CA ARG A 69 29.35 5.79 16.61
C ARG A 69 28.13 4.96 17.00
N THR A 70 27.88 4.80 18.29
CA THR A 70 26.73 4.05 18.80
C THR A 70 25.44 4.79 18.47
N ASP A 71 25.39 6.10 18.69
CA ASP A 71 24.22 6.92 18.36
C ASP A 71 23.98 7.02 16.86
N LEU A 72 25.03 7.13 16.06
CA LEU A 72 24.92 7.06 14.60
C LEU A 72 24.39 5.70 14.13
N SER A 73 24.80 4.62 14.79
CA SER A 73 24.29 3.27 14.48
C SER A 73 22.79 3.16 14.80
N ARG A 74 22.36 3.63 15.98
CA ARG A 74 20.93 3.68 16.34
C ARG A 74 20.12 4.52 15.37
N HIS A 75 20.61 5.71 15.03
CA HIS A 75 19.94 6.59 14.08
C HIS A 75 19.77 5.97 12.68
N ARG A 76 20.75 5.18 12.23
CA ARG A 76 20.64 4.42 10.97
C ARG A 76 19.59 3.30 11.07
N THR A 77 19.47 2.64 12.22
CA THR A 77 18.44 1.64 12.46
C THR A 77 17.05 2.29 12.43
N ASP A 78 16.82 3.37 13.18
CA ASP A 78 15.56 4.14 13.19
C ASP A 78 15.15 4.52 11.76
N LEU A 79 16.08 5.12 10.98
CA LEU A 79 15.80 5.52 9.60
C LEU A 79 15.47 4.33 8.69
N SER A 80 16.04 3.16 8.97
CA SER A 80 15.76 1.92 8.21
C SER A 80 14.38 1.36 8.55
N GLU A 81 13.96 1.45 9.81
CA GLU A 81 12.61 1.10 10.25
C GLU A 81 11.57 2.03 9.62
N ASP A 82 11.78 3.35 9.68
CA ASP A 82 10.90 4.34 9.06
C ASP A 82 10.74 4.10 7.55
N ARG A 83 11.82 3.76 6.85
CA ARG A 83 11.77 3.41 5.41
C ARG A 83 10.96 2.15 5.16
N THR A 84 11.08 1.16 6.01
CA THR A 84 10.31 -0.10 5.93
C THR A 84 8.83 0.16 6.17
N GLU A 85 8.48 0.97 7.17
CA GLU A 85 7.10 1.36 7.47
C GLU A 85 6.48 2.15 6.31
N MET A 86 7.19 3.15 5.79
CA MET A 86 6.74 3.95 4.65
C MET A 86 6.55 3.09 3.39
N SER A 87 7.42 2.11 3.17
CA SER A 87 7.28 1.15 2.05
C SER A 87 6.03 0.28 2.23
N THR A 88 5.79 -0.21 3.44
CA THR A 88 4.59 -0.99 3.80
C THR A 88 3.31 -0.20 3.55
N ARG A 89 3.26 1.06 4.00
CA ARG A 89 2.11 1.97 3.77
C ARG A 89 1.87 2.21 2.28
N ARG A 90 2.93 2.40 1.48
CA ARG A 90 2.84 2.56 0.01
C ARG A 90 2.25 1.32 -0.65
N THR A 91 2.68 0.13 -0.26
CA THR A 91 2.12 -1.14 -0.76
C THR A 91 0.65 -1.26 -0.42
N GLY A 92 0.24 -0.94 0.82
CA GLY A 92 -1.16 -0.92 1.23
C GLY A 92 -2.02 0.03 0.38
N MET A 93 -1.55 1.25 0.11
CA MET A 93 -2.25 2.20 -0.78
C MET A 93 -2.31 1.71 -2.24
N SER A 94 -1.27 1.04 -2.72
CA SER A 94 -1.25 0.46 -4.07
C SER A 94 -2.35 -0.59 -4.23
N ILE A 95 -2.52 -1.48 -3.25
CA ILE A 95 -3.59 -2.49 -3.21
C ILE A 95 -4.98 -1.84 -3.29
N GLN A 96 -5.20 -0.75 -2.54
CA GLN A 96 -6.47 0.00 -2.58
C GLN A 96 -6.74 0.61 -3.96
N ARG A 97 -5.71 1.13 -4.65
CA ARG A 97 -5.84 1.64 -6.02
C ARG A 97 -6.19 0.54 -7.00
N THR A 98 -5.52 -0.62 -6.92
CA THR A 98 -5.82 -1.78 -7.79
C THR A 98 -7.27 -2.23 -7.62
N ARG A 99 -7.77 -2.26 -6.38
CA ARG A 99 -9.20 -2.52 -6.10
C ARG A 99 -10.11 -1.50 -6.78
N MET A 100 -9.84 -0.20 -6.59
CA MET A 100 -10.66 0.86 -7.19
C MET A 100 -10.68 0.76 -8.72
N SER A 101 -9.57 0.36 -9.34
CA SER A 101 -9.52 0.09 -10.78
C SER A 101 -10.43 -1.08 -11.17
N ALA A 102 -10.42 -2.18 -10.42
CA ALA A 102 -11.31 -3.31 -10.67
C ALA A 102 -12.81 -2.93 -10.51
N ASP A 103 -13.14 -2.07 -9.55
CA ASP A 103 -14.48 -1.50 -9.38
C ASP A 103 -14.90 -0.65 -10.59
N ARG A 104 -13.99 0.16 -11.14
CA ARG A 104 -14.26 0.95 -12.36
C ARG A 104 -14.50 0.05 -13.57
N THR A 105 -13.72 -1.01 -13.73
CA THR A 105 -13.95 -1.98 -14.81
C THR A 105 -15.32 -2.64 -14.68
N LEU A 106 -15.71 -3.07 -13.47
CA LEU A 106 -17.04 -3.64 -13.24
C LEU A 106 -18.15 -2.63 -13.57
N MET A 107 -17.98 -1.35 -13.21
CA MET A 107 -18.94 -0.30 -13.55
C MET A 107 -19.08 -0.09 -15.08
N SER A 108 -17.97 -0.21 -15.81
CA SER A 108 -17.98 -0.15 -17.28
C SER A 108 -18.73 -1.36 -17.87
N GLU A 109 -18.46 -2.56 -17.37
CA GLU A 109 -19.13 -3.80 -17.80
C GLU A 109 -20.64 -3.75 -17.51
N ILE A 110 -21.04 -3.22 -16.34
CA ILE A 110 -22.45 -3.00 -15.99
C ILE A 110 -23.13 -2.10 -17.02
N ARG A 111 -22.50 -0.98 -17.39
CA ARG A 111 -23.07 -0.02 -18.35
C ARG A 111 -23.27 -0.66 -19.72
N THR A 112 -22.25 -1.35 -20.24
CA THR A 112 -22.33 -2.05 -21.53
C THR A 112 -23.45 -3.09 -21.52
N SER A 113 -23.54 -3.87 -20.44
CA SER A 113 -24.55 -4.91 -20.28
C SER A 113 -25.96 -4.31 -20.23
N LEU A 114 -26.15 -3.25 -19.43
CA LEU A 114 -27.44 -2.58 -19.29
C LEU A 114 -27.91 -1.96 -20.61
N SER A 115 -27.00 -1.36 -21.39
CA SER A 115 -27.32 -0.84 -22.71
C SER A 115 -27.75 -1.95 -23.68
N MET A 116 -27.05 -3.09 -23.70
CA MET A 116 -27.44 -4.23 -24.54
C MET A 116 -28.78 -4.84 -24.12
N ILE A 117 -29.02 -5.00 -22.82
CA ILE A 117 -30.28 -5.54 -22.29
C ILE A 117 -31.44 -4.58 -22.62
N GLY A 118 -31.30 -3.29 -22.31
CA GLY A 118 -32.34 -2.29 -22.55
C GLY A 118 -32.66 -2.11 -24.04
N PHE A 119 -31.64 -2.03 -24.89
CA PHE A 119 -31.83 -1.95 -26.34
C PHE A 119 -32.44 -3.24 -26.92
N GLY A 120 -31.96 -4.41 -26.48
CA GLY A 120 -32.51 -5.70 -26.86
C GLY A 120 -34.00 -5.85 -26.51
N PHE A 121 -34.39 -5.41 -25.30
CA PHE A 121 -35.77 -5.39 -24.85
C PHE A 121 -36.66 -4.44 -25.68
N THR A 122 -36.14 -3.25 -26.00
CA THR A 122 -36.86 -2.26 -26.81
C THR A 122 -37.13 -2.78 -28.22
N ILE A 123 -36.11 -3.37 -28.86
CA ILE A 123 -36.23 -4.03 -30.17
C ILE A 123 -37.22 -5.18 -30.10
N PHE A 124 -37.10 -6.06 -29.12
CA PHE A 124 -37.98 -7.22 -28.96
C PHE A 124 -39.46 -6.79 -28.91
N GLN A 125 -39.78 -5.81 -28.06
CA GLN A 125 -41.15 -5.31 -27.93
C GLN A 125 -41.65 -4.58 -29.18
N ALA A 126 -40.80 -3.77 -29.83
CA ALA A 126 -41.19 -3.06 -31.05
C ALA A 126 -41.59 -4.03 -32.17
N PHE A 127 -40.79 -5.09 -32.38
CA PHE A 127 -41.11 -6.12 -33.37
C PHE A 127 -42.31 -6.96 -32.98
N LYS A 128 -42.47 -7.29 -31.69
CA LYS A 128 -43.66 -8.01 -31.19
C LYS A 128 -44.93 -7.22 -31.50
N ARG A 129 -44.98 -5.92 -31.21
CA ARG A 129 -46.13 -5.05 -31.51
C ARG A 129 -46.42 -4.94 -33.01
N LEU A 130 -45.38 -4.90 -33.87
CA LEU A 130 -45.54 -4.86 -35.32
C LEU A 130 -46.12 -6.16 -35.88
N ALA A 131 -45.69 -7.29 -35.32
CA ALA A 131 -46.23 -8.60 -35.65
C ALA A 131 -47.70 -8.74 -35.21
N ASP A 132 -48.03 -8.30 -34.00
CA ASP A 132 -49.41 -8.30 -33.48
C ASP A 132 -50.34 -7.42 -34.32
N ALA A 133 -49.82 -6.35 -34.93
CA ALA A 133 -50.55 -5.49 -35.87
C ALA A 133 -50.78 -6.12 -37.26
N GLY A 134 -50.37 -7.37 -37.49
CA GLY A 134 -50.60 -8.11 -38.73
C GLY A 134 -49.77 -7.65 -39.93
N THR A 135 -48.82 -6.74 -39.74
CA THR A 135 -48.00 -6.16 -40.83
C THR A 135 -46.86 -7.08 -41.30
N ILE A 136 -46.51 -8.12 -40.53
CA ILE A 136 -45.40 -9.04 -40.83
C ILE A 136 -45.84 -10.49 -40.66
N SER A 137 -45.87 -11.28 -41.75
CA SER A 137 -46.23 -12.72 -41.74
C SER A 137 -45.10 -13.67 -41.30
N ASN A 138 -43.87 -13.17 -41.09
CA ASN A 138 -42.73 -14.00 -40.68
C ASN A 138 -42.04 -13.44 -39.42
N SER A 139 -42.69 -13.64 -38.28
CA SER A 139 -42.39 -12.97 -37.00
C SER A 139 -41.20 -13.55 -36.21
N ARG A 140 -40.51 -14.59 -36.70
CA ARG A 140 -39.47 -15.30 -35.91
C ARG A 140 -38.07 -14.67 -35.99
N ALA A 141 -37.68 -14.06 -37.11
CA ALA A 141 -36.30 -13.59 -37.29
C ALA A 141 -35.94 -12.32 -36.50
N PRO A 142 -36.79 -11.28 -36.41
CA PRO A 142 -36.43 -10.03 -35.72
C PRO A 142 -36.54 -10.12 -34.18
N GLY A 143 -37.51 -10.86 -33.64
CA GLY A 143 -37.66 -11.06 -32.19
C GLY A 143 -36.47 -11.79 -31.57
N ASN A 144 -35.94 -12.80 -32.27
CA ASN A 144 -34.74 -13.52 -31.84
C ASN A 144 -33.52 -12.60 -31.72
N PHE A 145 -33.43 -11.53 -32.52
CA PHE A 145 -32.33 -10.58 -32.46
C PHE A 145 -32.33 -9.78 -31.14
N GLY A 146 -33.50 -9.28 -30.72
CA GLY A 146 -33.65 -8.61 -29.42
C GLY A 146 -33.34 -9.53 -28.24
N GLY A 147 -33.85 -10.77 -28.29
CA GLY A 147 -33.54 -11.80 -27.29
C GLY A 147 -32.05 -12.14 -27.21
N THR A 148 -31.38 -12.25 -28.36
CA THR A 148 -29.93 -12.52 -28.42
C THR A 148 -29.12 -11.39 -27.76
N LEU A 149 -29.53 -10.13 -27.95
CA LEU A 149 -28.87 -8.99 -27.33
C LEU A 149 -29.03 -8.97 -25.80
N ILE A 150 -30.21 -9.35 -25.30
CA ILE A 150 -30.47 -9.49 -23.87
C ILE A 150 -29.57 -10.58 -23.28
N VAL A 151 -29.52 -11.76 -23.91
CA VAL A 151 -28.66 -12.87 -23.47
C VAL A 151 -27.18 -12.46 -23.50
N LEU A 152 -26.74 -11.78 -24.56
CA LEU A 152 -25.36 -11.31 -24.66
C LEU A 152 -25.01 -10.31 -23.56
N GLY A 153 -25.88 -9.33 -23.29
CA GLY A 153 -25.71 -8.39 -22.19
C GLY A 153 -25.68 -9.08 -20.82
N MET A 154 -26.51 -10.11 -20.63
CA MET A 154 -26.49 -10.93 -19.42
C MET A 154 -25.16 -11.67 -19.25
N LEU A 155 -24.65 -12.29 -20.32
CA LEU A 155 -23.38 -13.03 -20.29
C LEU A 155 -22.20 -12.11 -19.96
N ILE A 156 -22.17 -10.89 -20.52
CA ILE A 156 -21.16 -9.88 -20.17
C ILE A 156 -21.26 -9.51 -18.69
N LEU A 157 -22.47 -9.32 -18.16
CA LEU A 157 -22.67 -8.99 -16.75
C LEU A 157 -22.25 -10.14 -15.82
N VAL A 158 -22.62 -11.39 -16.15
CA VAL A 158 -22.19 -12.59 -15.40
C VAL A 158 -20.67 -12.69 -15.40
N GLY A 159 -20.05 -12.54 -16.58
CA GLY A 159 -18.61 -12.57 -16.74
C GLY A 159 -17.90 -11.48 -15.91
N GLY A 160 -18.44 -10.26 -15.92
CA GLY A 160 -17.92 -9.14 -15.12
C GLY A 160 -18.00 -9.41 -13.63
N ILE A 161 -19.14 -9.92 -13.14
CA ILE A 161 -19.32 -10.32 -11.73
C ILE A 161 -18.32 -11.42 -11.37
N TRP A 162 -18.21 -12.47 -12.20
CA TRP A 162 -17.30 -13.58 -11.95
C TRP A 162 -15.85 -13.13 -11.88
N ARG A 163 -15.37 -12.35 -12.86
CA ARG A 163 -14.03 -11.77 -12.89
C ARG A 163 -13.77 -10.90 -11.66
N HIS A 164 -14.73 -10.08 -11.26
CA HIS A 164 -14.60 -9.21 -10.08
C HIS A 164 -14.50 -10.02 -8.77
N VAL A 165 -15.29 -11.08 -8.63
CA VAL A 165 -15.24 -11.99 -7.47
C VAL A 165 -13.91 -12.75 -7.44
N GLN A 166 -13.46 -13.27 -8.59
CA GLN A 166 -12.17 -13.95 -8.70
C GLN A 166 -11.03 -13.01 -8.29
N PHE A 167 -11.01 -11.79 -8.83
CA PHE A 167 -10.02 -10.77 -8.49
C PHE A 167 -10.04 -10.43 -6.99
N ALA A 168 -11.23 -10.28 -6.40
CA ALA A 168 -11.36 -10.01 -4.96
C ALA A 168 -10.83 -11.17 -4.11
N ASN A 169 -11.04 -12.42 -4.53
CA ASN A 169 -10.52 -13.60 -3.83
C ASN A 169 -9.00 -13.73 -3.97
N GLU A 170 -8.47 -13.50 -5.16
CA GLU A 170 -7.02 -13.49 -5.40
C GLU A 170 -6.33 -12.41 -4.55
N LEU A 171 -6.90 -11.20 -4.51
CA LEU A 171 -6.33 -10.11 -3.72
C LEU A 171 -6.38 -10.39 -2.22
N ARG A 172 -7.43 -11.06 -1.72
CA ARG A 172 -7.52 -11.52 -0.33
C ARG A 172 -6.49 -12.59 -0.01
N ALA A 173 -6.27 -13.55 -0.92
CA ALA A 173 -5.25 -14.60 -0.76
C ALA A 173 -3.84 -13.99 -0.71
N ARG A 174 -3.46 -13.18 -1.71
CA ARG A 174 -2.17 -12.49 -1.75
C ARG A 174 -1.95 -11.60 -0.53
N ARG A 175 -2.99 -10.91 -0.04
CA ARG A 175 -2.88 -10.10 1.18
C ARG A 175 -2.65 -10.96 2.42
N LYS A 176 -3.32 -12.12 2.51
CA LYS A 176 -3.12 -13.04 3.64
C LYS A 176 -1.67 -13.56 3.67
N GLU A 177 -1.09 -13.87 2.52
CA GLU A 177 0.33 -14.23 2.38
C GLU A 177 1.23 -13.08 2.81
N MET A 178 1.02 -11.86 2.30
CA MET A 178 1.82 -10.69 2.69
C MET A 178 1.71 -10.34 4.18
N ILE A 179 0.57 -10.60 4.82
CA ILE A 179 0.42 -10.42 6.27
C ILE A 179 1.15 -11.54 7.03
N ALA A 180 1.07 -12.79 6.56
CA ALA A 180 1.79 -13.91 7.16
C ALA A 180 3.31 -13.71 7.11
N ASP A 181 3.80 -13.12 6.02
CA ASP A 181 5.22 -12.78 5.84
C ASP A 181 5.65 -11.50 6.60
N GLY A 182 4.74 -10.86 7.35
CA GLY A 182 5.01 -9.62 8.10
C GLY A 182 5.24 -8.39 7.22
N LEU A 183 4.95 -8.47 5.92
CA LEU A 183 5.16 -7.38 4.95
C LEU A 183 4.05 -6.33 5.00
N LEU A 184 2.90 -6.65 5.59
CA LEU A 184 1.76 -5.75 5.74
C LEU A 184 1.20 -5.81 7.17
N HIS A 185 1.19 -4.66 7.85
CA HIS A 185 0.45 -4.47 9.10
C HIS A 185 -1.03 -4.24 8.76
N GLY A 186 -1.95 -5.14 9.12
CA GLY A 186 -3.32 -5.02 8.60
C GLY A 186 -4.44 -5.77 9.31
N ASP A 187 -4.94 -5.19 10.41
CA ASP A 187 -6.19 -5.57 11.12
C ASP A 187 -7.49 -5.07 10.46
N SER A 188 -7.42 -4.37 9.32
CA SER A 188 -8.62 -3.80 8.69
C SER A 188 -9.40 -4.85 7.87
N ALA A 189 -10.68 -5.02 8.23
CA ALA A 189 -11.64 -5.84 7.50
C ALA A 189 -11.76 -5.39 6.03
N TYR A 190 -11.91 -6.33 5.10
CA TYR A 190 -12.12 -6.05 3.67
C TYR A 190 -13.60 -5.73 3.42
N PRO A 191 -14.02 -4.46 3.25
CA PRO A 191 -15.43 -4.17 3.02
C PRO A 191 -15.83 -4.66 1.62
N VAL A 192 -17.01 -5.26 1.52
CA VAL A 192 -17.61 -5.69 0.26
C VAL A 192 -17.83 -4.47 -0.64
N SER A 193 -17.59 -4.61 -1.95
CA SER A 193 -17.77 -3.49 -2.87
C SER A 193 -19.25 -3.23 -3.15
N ILE A 194 -19.68 -1.96 -3.06
CA ILE A 194 -21.05 -1.54 -3.37
C ILE A 194 -21.37 -1.84 -4.84
N THR A 195 -20.39 -1.71 -5.74
CA THR A 195 -20.54 -2.02 -7.17
C THR A 195 -20.93 -3.48 -7.42
N LEU A 196 -20.40 -4.42 -6.63
CA LEU A 196 -20.76 -5.83 -6.71
C LEU A 196 -22.22 -6.07 -6.30
N ILE A 197 -22.69 -5.40 -5.24
CA ILE A 197 -24.08 -5.47 -4.79
C ILE A 197 -25.02 -4.95 -5.90
N VAL A 198 -24.68 -3.80 -6.48
CA VAL A 198 -25.43 -3.23 -7.61
C VAL A 198 -25.42 -4.16 -8.82
N ALA A 199 -24.29 -4.77 -9.16
CA ALA A 199 -24.19 -5.72 -10.27
C ALA A 199 -25.10 -6.94 -10.07
N ILE A 200 -25.11 -7.51 -8.85
CA ILE A 200 -25.98 -8.63 -8.50
C ILE A 200 -27.46 -8.22 -8.56
N GLY A 201 -27.81 -7.02 -8.07
CA GLY A 201 -29.17 -6.48 -8.18
C GLY A 201 -29.61 -6.35 -9.65
N LEU A 202 -28.75 -5.78 -10.51
CA LEU A 202 -29.03 -5.65 -11.94
C LEU A 202 -29.09 -7.01 -12.65
N MET A 203 -28.30 -8.00 -12.23
CA MET A 203 -28.39 -9.38 -12.73
C MET A 203 -29.77 -9.98 -12.44
N ILE A 204 -30.29 -9.80 -11.23
CA ILE A 204 -31.63 -10.27 -10.84
C ILE A 204 -32.70 -9.59 -11.70
N VAL A 205 -32.63 -8.26 -11.85
CA VAL A 205 -33.56 -7.52 -12.72
C VAL A 205 -33.49 -7.99 -14.17
N GLY A 206 -32.28 -8.21 -14.70
CA GLY A 206 -32.08 -8.74 -16.03
C GLY A 206 -32.70 -10.13 -16.21
N LEU A 207 -32.52 -11.03 -15.23
CA LEU A 207 -33.10 -12.37 -15.26
C LEU A 207 -34.63 -12.32 -15.24
N LEU A 208 -35.22 -11.46 -14.42
CA LEU A 208 -36.67 -11.24 -14.40
C LEU A 208 -37.18 -10.72 -15.74
N ALA A 209 -36.45 -9.78 -16.37
CA ALA A 209 -36.80 -9.28 -17.71
C ALA A 209 -36.73 -10.39 -18.77
N LEU A 210 -35.71 -11.25 -18.72
CA LEU A 210 -35.59 -12.39 -19.62
C LEU A 210 -36.74 -13.39 -19.45
N VAL A 211 -37.11 -13.71 -18.21
CA VAL A 211 -38.26 -14.57 -17.90
C VAL A 211 -39.55 -13.94 -18.44
N SER A 212 -39.78 -12.64 -18.20
CA SER A 212 -40.95 -11.94 -18.74
C SER A 212 -41.06 -12.04 -20.27
N VAL A 213 -39.92 -11.88 -20.97
CA VAL A 213 -39.84 -11.99 -22.44
C VAL A 213 -40.10 -13.42 -22.93
N VAL A 214 -39.58 -14.44 -22.23
CA VAL A 214 -39.68 -15.84 -22.65
C VAL A 214 -41.07 -16.43 -22.38
N PHE A 215 -41.70 -16.06 -21.27
CA PHE A 215 -42.98 -16.63 -20.85
C PHE A 215 -44.20 -15.79 -21.25
N ASP A 216 -44.01 -14.66 -21.94
CA ASP A 216 -45.06 -13.68 -22.25
C ASP A 216 -45.85 -13.20 -21.02
N ILE A 217 -45.24 -13.32 -19.83
CA ILE A 217 -45.81 -12.85 -18.57
C ILE A 217 -45.44 -11.36 -18.46
N SER A 218 -46.45 -10.48 -18.48
CA SER A 218 -46.31 -9.10 -18.05
C SER A 218 -45.82 -9.07 -16.60
N ALA A 219 -44.51 -8.91 -16.40
CA ALA A 219 -43.90 -8.74 -15.08
C ALA A 219 -44.07 -7.28 -14.58
N PHE A 220 -44.39 -6.37 -15.49
CA PHE A 220 -44.74 -4.99 -15.23
C PHE A 220 -46.01 -4.73 -16.02
N GLY A 221 -47.14 -4.63 -15.29
CA GLY A 221 -48.52 -4.53 -15.78
C GLY A 221 -48.69 -4.06 -17.22
#